data_AF-A0A9W6EXP0-F1
#
_entry.id   AF-A0A9W6EXP0-F1
#
_cell.length_a   1.000
_cell.length_b   1.000
_cell.length_c   1.000
_cell.angle_alpha   90.00
_cell.angle_beta   90.00
_cell.angle_gamma   90.00
#
_symmetry.space_group_name_H-M   'P 1'
#
loop_
_entity.id
_entity.type
_entity.pdbx_description
1 polymer ?
#
loop_
_entity_poly.entity_id
_entity_poly.type
_entity_poly.pdbx_seq_one_letter_code
_entity_poly.pdbx_strand_id
1 'polypeptide(L)'
;MSYRGGQAVYAHNDVPDVTQTFQNSVLVKNWYEDRFQGQVASASGRAQPTKERVIHQALPDGHPGLWNTTKNDTDQHMLTSPPPAKIKKPSIYTDGNLADRLTTYGLADSVAYTIGPNPATEAAKPAPRFMTTTNKDLYETKPQEAIAANPDTFRSGPSPHGLTDGLTKSIRGEPTDQPNVVGGKGSRGEITRRPGESGSVYGVSVFVDEYSKWGTALKGVPLDETASKKQTKYF
;
A
#
# COMPACT_ATOMS: atom_id res chain seq x y z
N MET A 1 -74.40 -17.67 67.17
CA MET A 1 -73.66 -18.44 66.15
C MET A 1 -74.66 -19.18 65.28
N SER A 2 -74.84 -18.77 64.03
CA SER A 2 -75.71 -19.46 63.08
C SER A 2 -74.93 -19.65 61.79
N TYR A 3 -74.58 -20.90 61.50
CA TYR A 3 -73.84 -21.31 60.31
C TYR A 3 -74.76 -21.13 59.09
N ARG A 4 -74.45 -20.18 58.19
CA ARG A 4 -74.98 -20.20 56.82
C ARG A 4 -74.20 -21.27 56.05
N GLY A 5 -74.83 -22.42 55.83
CA GLY A 5 -74.30 -23.45 54.93
C GLY A 5 -74.25 -22.91 53.50
N GLY A 6 -73.04 -22.72 52.98
CA GLY A 6 -72.82 -22.45 51.56
C GLY A 6 -73.05 -23.72 50.75
N GLN A 7 -74.06 -23.73 49.86
CA GLN A 7 -74.16 -24.75 48.82
C GLN A 7 -72.97 -24.59 47.86
N ALA A 8 -72.13 -25.61 47.79
CA ALA A 8 -71.11 -25.73 46.76
C ALA A 8 -71.80 -25.93 45.39
N VAL A 9 -71.87 -24.88 44.59
CA VAL A 9 -72.31 -24.98 43.19
C VAL A 9 -71.11 -25.44 42.37
N TYR A 10 -71.16 -26.69 41.89
CA TYR A 10 -70.16 -27.21 40.96
C TYR A 10 -70.30 -26.52 39.59
N ALA A 11 -69.19 -26.33 38.87
CA ALA A 11 -69.09 -25.50 37.66
C ALA A 11 -69.97 -25.92 36.45
N HIS A 12 -70.68 -27.04 36.53
CA HIS A 12 -71.56 -27.56 35.47
C HIS A 12 -72.86 -28.12 36.05
N ASN A 13 -73.62 -27.31 36.78
CA ASN A 13 -74.91 -27.75 37.33
C ASN A 13 -76.03 -26.75 36.98
N ASP A 14 -76.48 -26.83 35.73
CA ASP A 14 -77.53 -25.96 35.17
C ASP A 14 -78.90 -26.69 35.11
N VAL A 15 -79.98 -25.92 35.22
CA VAL A 15 -81.37 -26.44 35.26
C VAL A 15 -81.86 -26.78 33.84
N PRO A 16 -82.36 -28.00 33.58
CA PRO A 16 -82.90 -28.37 32.27
C PRO A 16 -84.27 -27.72 32.01
N ASP A 17 -84.52 -27.36 30.76
CA ASP A 17 -85.77 -26.77 30.31
C ASP A 17 -86.80 -27.87 29.94
N VAL A 18 -88.07 -27.68 30.33
CA VAL A 18 -89.18 -28.64 30.14
C VAL A 18 -90.12 -28.24 29.00
N THR A 19 -89.77 -27.25 28.19
CA THR A 19 -90.61 -26.76 27.07
C THR A 19 -90.39 -27.55 25.76
N GLN A 20 -91.41 -27.55 24.89
CA GLN A 20 -91.44 -28.31 23.64
C GLN A 20 -90.33 -27.91 22.65
N THR A 21 -89.86 -28.86 21.85
CA THR A 21 -88.87 -28.65 20.77
C THR A 21 -89.56 -28.41 19.43
N PHE A 22 -89.04 -27.48 18.63
CA PHE A 22 -89.58 -27.09 17.32
C PHE A 22 -88.50 -27.19 16.23
N GLN A 23 -88.91 -27.25 14.95
CA GLN A 23 -87.98 -27.21 13.81
C GLN A 23 -87.28 -25.83 13.69
N ASN A 24 -86.11 -25.78 13.04
CA ASN A 24 -85.30 -24.54 12.85
C ASN A 24 -85.97 -23.43 12.01
N SER A 25 -87.14 -23.70 11.43
CA SER A 25 -88.02 -22.70 10.80
C SER A 25 -88.72 -21.81 11.84
N VAL A 26 -88.98 -22.33 13.04
CA VAL A 26 -89.63 -21.61 14.14
C VAL A 26 -88.57 -20.95 15.02
N LEU A 27 -88.70 -19.64 15.27
CA LEU A 27 -87.69 -18.82 15.95
C LEU A 27 -87.72 -18.96 17.47
N VAL A 28 -87.55 -20.19 17.97
CA VAL A 28 -87.57 -20.52 19.41
C VAL A 28 -86.21 -21.04 19.85
N LYS A 29 -85.68 -20.49 20.95
CA LYS A 29 -84.39 -20.89 21.57
C LYS A 29 -83.23 -20.95 20.56
N ASN A 30 -82.71 -22.15 20.28
CA ASN A 30 -81.47 -22.42 19.54
C ASN A 30 -81.64 -22.46 18.00
N TRP A 31 -82.73 -21.90 17.47
CA TRP A 31 -83.04 -21.95 16.03
C TRP A 31 -81.94 -21.38 15.13
N TYR A 32 -81.17 -20.41 15.62
CA TYR A 32 -80.10 -19.75 14.88
C TYR A 32 -78.95 -20.71 14.58
N GLU A 33 -78.37 -21.34 15.61
CA GLU A 33 -77.29 -22.32 15.45
C GLU A 33 -77.74 -23.56 14.66
N ASP A 34 -78.97 -24.01 14.89
CA ASP A 34 -79.54 -25.16 14.16
C ASP A 34 -79.82 -24.84 12.68
N ARG A 35 -80.04 -23.56 12.34
CA ARG A 35 -80.15 -23.12 10.94
C ARG A 35 -78.80 -23.14 10.24
N PHE A 36 -77.70 -22.74 10.87
CA PHE A 36 -76.37 -22.88 10.28
C PHE A 36 -76.02 -24.35 10.03
N GLN A 37 -76.24 -25.21 11.03
CA GLN A 37 -75.98 -26.65 10.89
C GLN A 37 -76.84 -27.27 9.79
N GLY A 38 -78.12 -26.90 9.72
CA GLY A 38 -79.03 -27.33 8.65
C GLY A 38 -78.58 -26.83 7.27
N GLN A 39 -78.10 -25.59 7.17
CA GLN A 39 -77.61 -25.03 5.91
C GLN A 39 -76.35 -25.74 5.42
N VAL A 40 -75.35 -25.98 6.28
CA VAL A 40 -74.13 -26.70 5.89
C VAL A 40 -74.46 -28.16 5.53
N ALA A 41 -75.38 -28.82 6.24
CA ALA A 41 -75.83 -30.17 5.91
C ALA A 41 -76.59 -30.23 4.57
N SER A 42 -77.42 -29.22 4.28
CA SER A 42 -78.12 -29.11 2.99
C SER A 42 -77.16 -28.86 1.82
N ALA A 43 -76.11 -28.05 2.05
CA ALA A 43 -75.10 -27.73 1.04
C ALA A 43 -74.20 -28.93 0.72
N SER A 44 -73.88 -29.77 1.72
CA SER A 44 -73.09 -30.99 1.53
C SER A 44 -73.92 -32.19 1.04
N GLY A 45 -75.24 -32.14 1.16
CA GLY A 45 -76.18 -33.18 0.71
C GLY A 45 -76.05 -34.51 1.47
N ARG A 46 -75.34 -34.53 2.62
CA ARG A 46 -75.03 -35.74 3.39
C ARG A 46 -75.16 -35.51 4.89
N ALA A 47 -75.38 -36.60 5.64
CA ALA A 47 -75.26 -36.56 7.09
C ALA A 47 -73.81 -36.20 7.47
N GLN A 48 -73.64 -35.17 8.32
CA GLN A 48 -72.30 -34.70 8.68
C GLN A 48 -71.65 -35.58 9.75
N PRO A 49 -70.40 -36.02 9.56
CA PRO A 49 -69.63 -36.70 10.59
C PRO A 49 -69.37 -35.76 11.77
N THR A 50 -69.15 -36.33 12.95
CA THR A 50 -68.98 -35.56 14.21
C THR A 50 -67.90 -34.48 14.11
N LYS A 51 -66.79 -34.75 13.42
CA LYS A 51 -65.68 -33.79 13.23
C LYS A 51 -66.09 -32.52 12.47
N GLU A 52 -66.85 -32.66 11.38
CA GLU A 52 -67.32 -31.51 10.57
C GLU A 52 -68.36 -30.66 11.33
N ARG A 53 -69.13 -31.29 12.23
CA ARG A 53 -70.19 -30.64 13.00
C ARG A 53 -69.68 -29.80 14.17
N VAL A 54 -68.59 -30.23 14.82
CA VAL A 54 -68.15 -29.65 16.12
C VAL A 54 -66.74 -29.09 16.13
N ILE A 55 -65.93 -29.37 15.09
CA ILE A 55 -64.55 -28.88 14.99
C ILE A 55 -64.44 -28.02 13.74
N HIS A 56 -63.81 -26.85 13.87
CA HIS A 56 -63.33 -26.12 12.71
C HIS A 56 -62.11 -26.86 12.14
N GLN A 57 -62.34 -27.83 11.27
CA GLN A 57 -61.25 -28.44 10.53
C GLN A 57 -60.76 -27.37 9.53
N ALA A 58 -59.62 -26.76 9.84
CA ALA A 58 -59.11 -25.62 9.07
C ALA A 58 -58.77 -26.00 7.62
N LEU A 59 -58.53 -27.28 7.32
CA LEU A 59 -58.14 -27.74 5.98
C LEU A 59 -58.80 -29.08 5.61
N PRO A 60 -59.35 -29.23 4.38
CA PRO A 60 -59.96 -30.48 3.91
C PRO A 60 -58.93 -31.60 3.69
N ASP A 61 -59.39 -32.85 3.73
CA ASP A 61 -58.56 -34.04 3.49
C ASP A 61 -57.97 -34.00 2.07
N GLY A 62 -56.64 -33.97 1.96
CA GLY A 62 -55.90 -33.83 0.70
C GLY A 62 -55.37 -32.42 0.42
N HIS A 63 -55.69 -31.42 1.25
CA HIS A 63 -54.96 -30.16 1.24
C HIS A 63 -53.53 -30.41 1.73
N PRO A 64 -52.48 -29.82 1.10
CA PRO A 64 -51.16 -29.79 1.72
C PRO A 64 -51.32 -29.02 3.02
N GLY A 65 -51.50 -29.73 4.13
CA GLY A 65 -51.77 -29.11 5.42
C GLY A 65 -50.68 -28.12 5.78
N LEU A 66 -50.96 -27.24 6.74
CA LEU A 66 -49.96 -26.32 7.29
C LEU A 66 -48.96 -27.11 8.16
N TRP A 67 -48.12 -27.92 7.51
CA TRP A 67 -47.14 -28.82 8.13
C TRP A 67 -45.73 -28.22 8.17
N ASN A 68 -45.64 -26.88 8.24
CA ASN A 68 -44.35 -26.21 8.32
C ASN A 68 -43.92 -26.07 9.78
N THR A 69 -42.62 -26.29 10.01
CA THR A 69 -41.99 -25.92 11.28
C THR A 69 -41.49 -24.49 11.18
N THR A 70 -41.40 -23.80 12.32
CA THR A 70 -40.79 -22.45 12.38
C THR A 70 -39.38 -22.41 11.81
N LYS A 71 -38.63 -23.52 11.92
CA LYS A 71 -37.32 -23.68 11.30
C LYS A 71 -37.42 -23.71 9.77
N ASN A 72 -38.29 -24.54 9.22
CA ASN A 72 -38.48 -24.62 7.76
C ASN A 72 -38.92 -23.27 7.18
N ASP A 73 -39.81 -22.55 7.86
CA ASP A 73 -40.25 -21.22 7.42
C ASP A 73 -39.12 -20.19 7.47
N THR A 74 -38.26 -20.26 8.50
CA THR A 74 -37.09 -19.37 8.63
C THR A 74 -36.05 -19.67 7.55
N ASP A 75 -35.73 -20.95 7.32
CA ASP A 75 -34.78 -21.39 6.30
C ASP A 75 -35.29 -21.02 4.89
N GLN A 76 -36.59 -21.22 4.63
CA GLN A 76 -37.23 -20.81 3.39
C GLN A 76 -37.20 -19.28 3.23
N HIS A 77 -37.47 -18.51 4.28
CA HIS A 77 -37.40 -17.06 4.24
C HIS A 77 -35.97 -16.55 3.98
N MET A 78 -34.95 -17.17 4.58
CA MET A 78 -33.55 -16.82 4.33
C MET A 78 -33.12 -17.11 2.89
N LEU A 79 -33.65 -18.17 2.28
CA LEU A 79 -33.35 -18.54 0.89
C LEU A 79 -34.14 -17.71 -0.13
N THR A 80 -35.35 -17.26 0.22
CA THR A 80 -36.23 -16.50 -0.69
C THR A 80 -36.05 -14.99 -0.59
N SER A 81 -35.52 -14.49 0.53
CA SER A 81 -35.21 -13.07 0.75
C SER A 81 -33.70 -12.85 0.64
N PRO A 82 -33.17 -12.48 -0.55
CA PRO A 82 -31.74 -12.22 -0.68
C PRO A 82 -31.32 -11.05 0.23
N PRO A 83 -30.07 -11.06 0.73
CA PRO A 83 -29.56 -9.95 1.53
C PRO A 83 -29.52 -8.68 0.67
N PRO A 84 -29.62 -7.49 1.30
CA PRO A 84 -29.54 -6.22 0.59
C PRO A 84 -28.23 -6.14 -0.19
N ALA A 85 -28.32 -5.88 -1.49
CA ALA A 85 -27.15 -5.75 -2.34
C ALA A 85 -26.29 -4.56 -1.89
N LYS A 86 -24.96 -4.67 -2.07
CA LYS A 86 -24.05 -3.55 -1.81
C LYS A 86 -24.23 -2.49 -2.90
N ILE A 87 -25.10 -1.51 -2.66
CA ILE A 87 -25.37 -0.43 -3.59
C ILE A 87 -24.24 0.59 -3.50
N LYS A 88 -23.51 0.78 -4.61
CA LYS A 88 -22.57 1.89 -4.80
C LYS A 88 -23.26 2.98 -5.61
N LYS A 89 -23.12 4.24 -5.18
CA LYS A 89 -23.66 5.36 -5.96
C LYS A 89 -22.94 5.45 -7.31
N PRO A 90 -23.66 5.65 -8.42
CA PRO A 90 -23.03 5.92 -9.71
C PRO A 90 -22.13 7.15 -9.58
N SER A 91 -20.88 7.03 -10.02
CA SER A 91 -19.90 8.12 -10.01
C SER A 91 -19.24 8.21 -11.37
N ILE A 92 -19.10 9.44 -11.88
CA ILE A 92 -18.35 9.74 -13.10
C ILE A 92 -16.85 9.50 -12.87
N TYR A 93 -16.40 9.71 -11.62
CA TYR A 93 -15.02 9.53 -11.21
C TYR A 93 -14.82 8.15 -10.57
N THR A 94 -13.84 7.43 -11.09
CA THR A 94 -13.36 6.15 -10.56
C THR A 94 -11.98 6.35 -9.96
N ASP A 95 -11.56 5.47 -9.06
CA ASP A 95 -10.25 5.57 -8.41
C ASP A 95 -9.09 5.61 -9.42
N GLY A 96 -9.25 4.94 -10.56
CA GLY A 96 -8.26 4.95 -11.65
C GLY A 96 -8.27 6.22 -12.51
N ASN A 97 -9.40 6.92 -12.64
CA ASN A 97 -9.49 8.11 -13.49
C ASN A 97 -9.33 9.43 -12.71
N LEU A 98 -9.48 9.40 -11.39
CA LEU A 98 -9.58 10.60 -10.57
C LEU A 98 -8.30 11.44 -10.60
N ALA A 99 -7.14 10.81 -10.47
CA ALA A 99 -5.85 11.51 -10.43
C ALA A 99 -5.55 12.21 -11.76
N ASP A 100 -5.73 11.51 -12.88
CA ASP A 100 -5.51 12.07 -14.22
C ASP A 100 -6.50 13.20 -14.52
N ARG A 101 -7.77 13.03 -14.17
CA ARG A 101 -8.80 14.07 -14.35
C ARG A 101 -8.52 15.30 -13.50
N LEU A 102 -8.17 15.12 -12.23
CA LEU A 102 -7.81 16.21 -11.33
C LEU A 102 -6.59 16.99 -11.85
N THR A 103 -5.59 16.27 -12.35
CA THR A 103 -4.38 16.88 -12.94
C THR A 103 -4.68 17.62 -14.24
N THR A 104 -5.56 17.08 -15.08
CA THR A 104 -5.95 17.68 -16.37
C THR A 104 -6.76 18.96 -16.17
N TYR A 105 -7.70 18.98 -15.22
CA TYR A 105 -8.50 20.18 -14.95
C TYR A 105 -7.70 21.25 -14.20
N GLY A 106 -6.78 20.84 -13.33
CA GLY A 106 -6.05 21.76 -12.45
C GLY A 106 -6.97 22.50 -11.47
N LEU A 107 -6.42 23.55 -10.85
CA LEU A 107 -7.17 24.49 -10.03
C LEU A 107 -7.57 25.69 -10.90
N ALA A 108 -8.87 25.93 -11.04
CA ALA A 108 -9.34 27.10 -11.75
C ALA A 108 -9.07 28.38 -10.93
N ASP A 109 -8.65 29.46 -11.62
CA ASP A 109 -8.30 30.75 -11.00
C ASP A 109 -9.44 31.33 -10.15
N SER A 110 -10.69 31.11 -10.58
CA SER A 110 -11.88 31.59 -9.87
C SER A 110 -12.12 30.93 -8.51
N VAL A 111 -11.55 29.76 -8.27
CA VAL A 111 -11.72 29.00 -7.01
C VAL A 111 -10.41 28.76 -6.28
N ALA A 112 -9.28 29.24 -6.81
CA ALA A 112 -7.94 28.96 -6.31
C ALA A 112 -7.78 29.28 -4.80
N TYR A 113 -8.46 30.32 -4.31
CA TYR A 113 -8.41 30.73 -2.89
C TYR A 113 -9.67 30.39 -2.09
N THR A 114 -10.78 29.99 -2.74
CA THR A 114 -12.04 29.69 -2.06
C THR A 114 -12.24 28.20 -1.81
N ILE A 115 -11.59 27.34 -2.59
CA ILE A 115 -11.72 25.88 -2.49
C ILE A 115 -11.00 25.31 -1.25
N GLY A 116 -10.08 26.07 -0.66
CA GLY A 116 -9.32 25.66 0.52
C GLY A 116 -8.33 24.51 0.23
N PRO A 117 -7.92 23.76 1.26
CA PRO A 117 -7.01 22.62 1.09
C PRO A 117 -7.69 21.53 0.26
N ASN A 118 -7.00 21.08 -0.78
CA ASN A 118 -7.53 20.09 -1.71
C ASN A 118 -6.53 18.93 -1.93
N PRO A 119 -6.98 17.77 -2.46
CA PRO A 119 -6.11 16.62 -2.66
C PRO A 119 -4.92 16.89 -3.58
N ALA A 120 -5.08 17.80 -4.55
CA ALA A 120 -3.97 18.21 -5.42
C ALA A 120 -2.89 18.96 -4.62
N THR A 121 -3.26 19.84 -3.69
CA THR A 121 -2.32 20.58 -2.83
C THR A 121 -1.62 19.68 -1.81
N GLU A 122 -2.29 18.66 -1.28
CA GLU A 122 -1.67 17.66 -0.39
C GLU A 122 -0.68 16.78 -1.15
N ALA A 123 -1.05 16.30 -2.34
CA ALA A 123 -0.17 15.50 -3.18
C ALA A 123 1.03 16.29 -3.72
N ALA A 124 0.86 17.60 -3.98
CA ALA A 124 1.92 18.47 -4.49
C ALA A 124 2.90 18.92 -3.40
N LYS A 125 2.57 18.80 -2.11
CA LYS A 125 3.44 19.25 -1.02
C LYS A 125 4.56 18.23 -0.82
N PRO A 126 5.82 18.53 -1.19
CA PRO A 126 6.91 17.60 -0.93
C PRO A 126 7.09 17.44 0.57
N ALA A 127 7.19 16.18 1.02
CA ALA A 127 7.54 15.91 2.40
C ALA A 127 8.95 16.46 2.69
N PRO A 128 9.13 17.32 3.72
CA PRO A 128 10.45 17.80 4.06
C PRO A 128 11.34 16.64 4.51
N ARG A 129 12.54 16.55 3.94
CA ARG A 129 13.55 15.59 4.36
C ARG A 129 14.50 16.26 5.34
N PHE A 130 14.26 16.07 6.63
CA PHE A 130 15.14 16.57 7.69
C PHE A 130 16.31 15.60 7.93
N MET A 131 17.23 15.50 6.97
CA MET A 131 18.38 14.59 7.01
C MET A 131 19.71 15.27 7.37
N THR A 132 19.71 16.57 7.62
CA THR A 132 20.91 17.32 7.99
C THR A 132 21.21 17.14 9.48
N THR A 133 22.33 16.48 9.79
CA THR A 133 22.80 16.36 11.18
C THR A 133 23.34 17.69 11.67
N THR A 134 23.33 17.89 12.99
CA THR A 134 23.87 19.11 13.62
C THR A 134 25.35 19.31 13.31
N ASN A 135 26.15 18.24 13.25
CA ASN A 135 27.56 18.34 12.88
C ASN A 135 27.72 18.84 11.44
N LYS A 136 26.94 18.31 10.50
CA LYS A 136 27.00 18.76 9.10
C LYS A 136 26.55 20.23 8.96
N ASP A 137 25.51 20.62 9.67
CA ASP A 137 25.05 22.01 9.69
C ASP A 137 26.10 22.97 10.27
N LEU A 138 26.67 22.62 11.43
CA LEU A 138 27.59 23.50 12.18
C LEU A 138 29.02 23.55 11.62
N TYR A 139 29.52 22.47 11.01
CA TYR A 139 30.91 22.38 10.57
C TYR A 139 31.11 22.50 9.05
N GLU A 140 30.06 22.29 8.25
CA GLU A 140 30.14 22.45 6.79
C GLU A 140 29.29 23.65 6.33
N THR A 141 27.99 23.62 6.61
CA THR A 141 27.01 24.53 6.00
C THR A 141 27.21 25.98 6.51
N LYS A 142 27.14 26.18 7.82
CA LYS A 142 27.28 27.50 8.45
C LYS A 142 28.65 28.15 8.24
N PRO A 143 29.79 27.46 8.40
CA PRO A 143 31.10 28.06 8.15
C PRO A 143 31.25 28.49 6.69
N GLN A 144 30.75 27.70 5.75
CA GLN A 144 30.85 28.02 4.32
C GLN A 144 29.95 29.21 3.94
N GLU A 145 28.76 29.31 4.50
CA GLU A 145 27.90 30.49 4.39
C GLU A 145 28.56 31.75 4.99
N ALA A 146 29.22 31.63 6.15
CA ALA A 146 29.92 32.74 6.79
C ALA A 146 31.14 33.23 6.00
N ILE A 147 31.93 32.31 5.42
CA ILE A 147 33.06 32.64 4.54
C ILE A 147 32.57 33.32 3.27
N ALA A 148 31.47 32.84 2.67
CA ALA A 148 30.89 33.45 1.47
C ALA A 148 30.29 34.83 1.75
N ALA A 149 29.67 35.03 2.91
CA ALA A 149 29.11 36.33 3.31
C ALA A 149 30.20 37.36 3.62
N ASN A 150 31.30 36.96 4.26
CA ASN A 150 32.39 37.85 4.67
C ASN A 150 33.78 37.32 4.26
N PRO A 151 34.12 37.39 2.96
CA PRO A 151 35.39 36.84 2.46
C PRO A 151 36.63 37.59 2.95
N ASP A 152 36.48 38.82 3.45
CA ASP A 152 37.60 39.64 3.92
C ASP A 152 38.09 39.25 5.32
N THR A 153 37.18 38.83 6.19
CA THR A 153 37.50 38.50 7.59
C THR A 153 37.98 37.06 7.76
N PHE A 154 37.55 36.13 6.90
CA PHE A 154 37.86 34.70 7.01
C PHE A 154 39.04 34.26 6.12
N ARG A 155 39.98 35.17 5.83
CA ARG A 155 41.18 34.85 5.04
C ARG A 155 42.18 34.06 5.88
N SER A 156 42.72 32.99 5.33
CA SER A 156 43.82 32.25 5.94
C SER A 156 45.16 32.87 5.54
N GLY A 157 46.10 32.92 6.49
CA GLY A 157 47.44 33.43 6.27
C GLY A 157 48.40 32.98 7.36
N PRO A 158 49.72 33.01 7.10
CA PRO A 158 50.72 32.69 8.10
C PRO A 158 50.68 33.72 9.23
N SER A 159 50.79 33.26 10.47
CA SER A 159 50.91 34.15 11.61
C SER A 159 52.30 34.80 11.63
N PRO A 160 52.41 36.12 11.87
CA PRO A 160 53.69 36.79 12.08
C PRO A 160 54.37 36.36 13.39
N HIS A 161 53.65 35.67 14.28
CA HIS A 161 54.13 35.24 15.60
C HIS A 161 54.29 33.72 15.71
N GLY A 162 54.53 33.03 14.59
CA GLY A 162 54.79 31.60 14.60
C GLY A 162 56.09 31.28 15.35
N LEU A 163 56.03 30.35 16.30
CA LEU A 163 57.22 29.74 16.89
C LEU A 163 57.81 28.74 15.87
N THR A 164 58.62 29.25 14.96
CA THR A 164 59.38 28.41 14.02
C THR A 164 60.74 28.09 14.63
N ASP A 165 60.93 26.83 15.00
CA ASP A 165 62.18 26.36 15.59
C ASP A 165 63.22 26.07 14.50
N GLY A 166 63.86 27.15 14.03
CA GLY A 166 64.96 27.05 13.05
C GLY A 166 66.19 26.33 13.62
N LEU A 167 66.35 26.34 14.95
CA LEU A 167 67.53 25.78 15.63
C LEU A 167 67.49 24.26 15.66
N THR A 168 66.34 23.62 15.84
CA THR A 168 66.25 22.16 15.74
C THR A 168 66.35 21.66 14.30
N LYS A 169 65.87 22.44 13.33
CA LYS A 169 65.98 22.09 11.90
C LYS A 169 67.44 22.08 11.43
N SER A 170 68.31 22.94 11.96
CA SER A 170 69.73 22.99 11.59
C SER A 170 70.59 21.84 12.15
N ILE A 171 70.08 21.05 13.12
CA ILE A 171 70.87 19.99 13.78
C ILE A 171 71.22 18.83 12.82
N ARG A 172 70.40 18.56 11.81
CA ARG A 172 70.63 17.46 10.84
C ARG A 172 71.15 17.90 9.46
N GLY A 173 71.50 19.17 9.30
CA GLY A 173 72.16 19.69 8.09
C GLY A 173 71.21 20.00 6.93
N GLU A 174 71.68 20.87 6.03
CA GLU A 174 71.00 21.27 4.80
C GLU A 174 70.99 20.14 3.76
N PRO A 175 69.96 20.08 2.88
CA PRO A 175 69.95 19.12 1.79
C PRO A 175 71.18 19.32 0.89
N THR A 176 71.86 18.23 0.54
CA THR A 176 73.02 18.28 -0.34
C THR A 176 72.59 18.40 -1.79
N ASP A 177 73.13 19.39 -2.52
CA ASP A 177 72.89 19.60 -3.97
C ASP A 177 73.56 18.56 -4.87
N GLN A 178 74.06 17.46 -4.31
CA GLN A 178 74.73 16.43 -5.08
C GLN A 178 73.71 15.48 -5.71
N PRO A 179 73.81 15.23 -7.03
CA PRO A 179 72.96 14.23 -7.68
C PRO A 179 73.31 12.85 -7.11
N ASN A 180 72.29 12.19 -6.54
CA ASN A 180 72.47 10.80 -6.11
C ASN A 180 72.44 9.90 -7.34
N VAL A 181 73.61 9.40 -7.75
CA VAL A 181 73.74 8.46 -8.87
C VAL A 181 73.37 7.07 -8.37
N VAL A 182 72.32 6.49 -8.95
CA VAL A 182 71.85 5.14 -8.58
C VAL A 182 72.96 4.12 -8.86
N GLY A 183 73.54 3.57 -7.79
CA GLY A 183 74.49 2.46 -7.86
C GLY A 183 73.79 1.09 -7.82
N GLY A 184 74.42 0.08 -8.42
CA GLY A 184 73.93 -1.31 -8.42
C GLY A 184 73.28 -1.75 -9.73
N LYS A 185 72.90 -3.03 -9.80
CA LYS A 185 72.19 -3.62 -10.95
C LYS A 185 70.68 -3.41 -10.75
N GLY A 186 69.95 -2.93 -11.75
CA GLY A 186 68.49 -2.81 -11.65
C GLY A 186 67.81 -2.08 -12.80
N SER A 187 68.44 -1.02 -13.32
CA SER A 187 68.01 -0.37 -14.57
C SER A 187 68.86 -0.89 -15.74
N ARG A 188 68.19 -1.39 -16.80
CA ARG A 188 68.88 -1.80 -18.02
C ARG A 188 69.29 -0.57 -18.82
N GLY A 189 70.57 -0.20 -18.71
CA GLY A 189 71.15 0.94 -19.40
C GLY A 189 71.60 0.65 -20.84
N GLU A 190 72.11 1.68 -21.50
CA GLU A 190 72.53 1.69 -22.91
C GLU A 190 73.54 0.58 -23.25
N ILE A 191 74.40 0.18 -22.31
CA ILE A 191 75.39 -0.88 -22.56
C ILE A 191 74.74 -2.28 -22.64
N THR A 192 73.61 -2.49 -21.94
CA THR A 192 72.96 -3.80 -21.82
C THR A 192 71.75 -3.98 -22.75
N ARG A 193 71.37 -2.94 -23.49
CA ARG A 193 70.26 -3.00 -24.46
C ARG A 193 70.78 -3.60 -25.76
N ARG A 194 70.02 -4.55 -26.31
CA ARG A 194 70.36 -5.23 -27.57
C ARG A 194 69.10 -5.56 -28.36
N PRO A 195 69.21 -5.77 -29.68
CA PRO A 195 68.07 -6.20 -30.50
C PRO A 195 67.44 -7.49 -29.97
N GLY A 196 66.11 -7.57 -29.99
CA GLY A 196 65.37 -8.79 -29.65
C GLY A 196 65.04 -9.02 -28.18
N GLU A 197 65.20 -8.00 -27.32
CA GLU A 197 64.81 -8.12 -25.90
C GLU A 197 63.43 -7.57 -25.61
N SER A 198 62.76 -8.16 -24.61
CA SER A 198 61.50 -7.65 -24.07
C SER A 198 61.70 -6.23 -23.52
N GLY A 199 60.98 -5.28 -24.11
CA GLY A 199 61.08 -3.85 -23.79
C GLY A 199 61.92 -3.01 -24.76
N SER A 200 62.51 -3.61 -25.80
CA SER A 200 63.16 -2.84 -26.88
C SER A 200 62.13 -2.40 -27.93
N VAL A 201 62.34 -1.21 -28.50
CA VAL A 201 61.36 -0.53 -29.37
C VAL A 201 61.54 -0.95 -30.84
N TYR A 202 60.44 -0.94 -31.61
CA TYR A 202 60.46 -1.19 -33.04
C TYR A 202 61.12 -0.03 -33.82
N GLY A 203 61.91 -0.36 -34.84
CA GLY A 203 62.58 0.60 -35.72
C GLY A 203 63.77 -0.03 -36.43
N VAL A 204 64.37 0.70 -37.37
CA VAL A 204 65.53 0.22 -38.13
C VAL A 204 66.81 0.85 -37.59
N SER A 205 67.76 0.01 -37.16
CA SER A 205 69.13 0.42 -36.85
C SER A 205 70.11 -0.59 -37.46
N VAL A 206 71.25 -0.08 -37.97
CA VAL A 206 72.34 -0.91 -38.50
C VAL A 206 73.38 -1.20 -37.43
N PHE A 207 73.55 -0.29 -36.47
CA PHE A 207 74.53 -0.42 -35.39
C PHE A 207 73.87 -0.56 -34.02
N VAL A 208 74.45 -1.41 -33.17
CA VAL A 208 73.88 -1.76 -31.86
C VAL A 208 74.01 -0.61 -30.85
N ASP A 209 75.05 0.20 -30.96
CA ASP A 209 75.29 1.39 -30.13
C ASP A 209 74.37 2.57 -30.49
N GLU A 210 73.98 2.70 -31.75
CA GLU A 210 72.91 3.61 -32.18
C GLU A 210 71.56 3.12 -31.63
N TYR A 211 71.27 1.82 -31.77
CA TYR A 211 70.01 1.23 -31.29
C TYR A 211 69.85 1.34 -29.77
N SER A 212 70.92 1.14 -29.00
CA SER A 212 70.85 1.04 -27.55
C SER A 212 70.51 2.35 -26.83
N LYS A 213 70.61 3.48 -27.54
CA LYS A 213 70.27 4.83 -27.07
C LYS A 213 68.83 5.24 -27.35
N TRP A 214 67.95 4.30 -27.72
CA TRP A 214 66.53 4.61 -27.98
C TRP A 214 65.84 5.36 -26.82
N GLY A 215 66.22 5.10 -25.56
CA GLY A 215 65.64 5.79 -24.40
C GLY A 215 65.95 7.30 -24.31
N THR A 216 67.00 7.77 -24.99
CA THR A 216 67.29 9.20 -25.14
C THR A 216 66.69 9.75 -26.43
N ALA A 217 66.80 9.02 -27.54
CA ALA A 217 66.29 9.43 -28.85
C ALA A 217 64.76 9.55 -28.92
N LEU A 218 64.03 8.65 -28.26
CA LEU A 218 62.56 8.56 -28.28
C LEU A 218 61.91 9.03 -26.97
N LYS A 219 62.62 9.84 -26.18
CA LYS A 219 62.15 10.27 -24.87
C LYS A 219 60.81 11.03 -24.98
N GLY A 220 59.74 10.42 -24.46
CA GLY A 220 58.40 11.01 -24.43
C GLY A 220 57.50 10.68 -25.64
N VAL A 221 57.97 9.86 -26.59
CA VAL A 221 57.15 9.41 -27.72
C VAL A 221 56.19 8.30 -27.26
N PRO A 222 54.89 8.35 -27.61
CA PRO A 222 53.94 7.29 -27.30
C PRO A 222 54.37 5.96 -27.96
N LEU A 223 54.27 4.85 -27.22
CA LEU A 223 54.69 3.54 -27.71
C LEU A 223 53.91 3.10 -28.97
N ASP A 224 52.65 3.50 -29.10
CA ASP A 224 51.81 3.19 -30.26
C ASP A 224 52.37 3.78 -31.56
N GLU A 225 52.99 4.96 -31.50
CA GLU A 225 53.62 5.57 -32.67
C GLU A 225 54.81 4.76 -33.15
N THR A 226 55.62 4.24 -32.23
CA THR A 226 56.76 3.38 -32.55
C THR A 226 56.30 2.04 -33.15
N ALA A 227 55.17 1.51 -32.67
CA ALA A 227 54.56 0.29 -33.21
C ALA A 227 53.93 0.52 -34.59
N SER A 228 53.44 1.72 -34.88
CA SER A 228 52.85 2.05 -36.18
C SER A 228 53.88 2.23 -37.30
N LYS A 229 55.12 2.63 -36.96
CA LYS A 229 56.18 2.97 -37.93
C LYS A 229 57.38 2.04 -37.84
N LYS A 230 57.14 0.73 -37.96
CA LYS A 230 58.12 -0.34 -37.69
C LYS A 230 59.40 -0.32 -38.55
N GLN A 231 59.35 0.28 -39.74
CA GLN A 231 60.46 0.29 -40.71
C GLN A 231 61.07 1.68 -40.92
N THR A 232 60.87 2.61 -39.99
CA THR A 232 61.45 3.95 -40.07
C THR A 232 62.71 4.04 -39.20
N LYS A 233 63.68 4.83 -39.65
CA LYS A 233 64.88 5.15 -38.86
C LYS A 233 64.51 6.21 -37.82
N TYR A 234 64.45 5.81 -36.54
CA TYR A 234 64.21 6.68 -35.38
C TYR A 234 65.42 6.85 -34.46
N PHE A 235 66.52 6.18 -34.81
CA PHE A 235 67.75 6.08 -34.04
C PHE A 235 68.90 6.67 -34.84
#